data_AF-A0A1A9C2N2-F1
#
_entry.id   AF-A0A1A9C2N2-F1
#
_cell.length_a   1.000
_cell.length_b   1.000
_cell.length_c   1.000
_cell.angle_alpha   90.00
_cell.angle_beta   90.00
_cell.angle_gamma   90.00
#
_symmetry.space_group_name_H-M   'P 1'
#
loop_
_entity.id
_entity.type
_entity.pdbx_description
1 polymer ?
#
loop_
_entity_poly.entity_id
_entity_poly.type
_entity_poly.pdbx_seq_one_letter_code
_entity_poly.pdbx_strand_id
1 'polypeptide(L)'
;MSSSLRRGVRAAAAITFSLLPLAACAAGNDAQTLQIKPDNAATTVGDIKVQNALVITQPDQDAAGPAVVSATLFNNSTKAQKLESVTVEGASGPAELKAAKGKSLTIPAGGSLILGGADNAAAVLTTAPQEVADGNAQKVTFTFSETGEVSLRAFVVPAEGYFTGWGPSEVPTAPEKTASPTDEPTGEASGEATGEPGDEETTEGAEGSTGTPTDAASASNSAAGN
;
A
#
# COMPACT_ATOMS: atom_id res chain seq x y z
N MET A 1 56.45 0.57 -55.62
CA MET A 1 55.84 1.07 -54.36
C MET A 1 55.44 -0.14 -53.52
N SER A 2 55.68 -0.14 -52.20
CA SER A 2 55.55 -1.36 -51.38
C SER A 2 54.11 -1.86 -51.24
N SER A 3 53.93 -3.18 -51.33
CA SER A 3 52.66 -3.88 -51.10
C SER A 3 52.24 -3.91 -49.63
N SER A 4 53.19 -3.72 -48.68
CA SER A 4 52.90 -3.73 -47.24
C SER A 4 51.99 -2.58 -46.81
N LEU A 5 52.26 -1.34 -47.24
CA LEU A 5 51.42 -0.17 -46.93
C LEU A 5 49.97 -0.36 -47.39
N ARG A 6 49.77 -0.95 -48.58
CA ARG A 6 48.43 -1.22 -49.15
C ARG A 6 47.65 -2.29 -48.38
N ARG A 7 48.33 -3.16 -47.62
CA ARG A 7 47.70 -4.13 -46.71
C ARG A 7 47.41 -3.53 -45.34
N GLY A 8 48.34 -2.75 -44.78
CA GLY A 8 48.17 -2.07 -43.48
C GLY A 8 46.95 -1.15 -43.43
N VAL A 9 46.75 -0.31 -44.46
CA VAL A 9 45.60 0.61 -44.55
C VAL A 9 44.25 -0.15 -44.57
N ARG A 10 44.19 -1.32 -45.20
CA ARG A 10 42.96 -2.14 -45.23
C ARG A 10 42.66 -2.81 -43.88
N ALA A 11 43.69 -3.22 -43.14
CA ALA A 11 43.52 -3.76 -41.79
C ALA A 11 43.00 -2.69 -40.82
N ALA A 12 43.57 -1.48 -40.86
CA ALA A 12 43.12 -0.36 -40.03
C ALA A 12 41.64 0.01 -40.31
N ALA A 13 41.24 0.11 -41.58
CA ALA A 13 39.87 0.45 -41.97
C ALA A 13 38.82 -0.55 -41.45
N ALA A 14 39.14 -1.85 -41.44
CA ALA A 14 38.24 -2.89 -40.94
C ALA A 14 38.00 -2.79 -39.43
N ILE A 15 39.02 -2.39 -38.65
CA ILE A 15 38.90 -2.19 -37.20
C ILE A 15 38.07 -0.93 -36.91
N THR A 16 38.30 0.17 -37.62
CA THR A 16 37.51 1.40 -37.41
C THR A 16 36.04 1.26 -37.79
N PHE A 17 35.72 0.45 -38.81
CA PHE A 17 34.33 0.24 -39.23
C PHE A 17 33.55 -0.71 -38.30
N SER A 18 34.22 -1.62 -37.59
CA SER A 18 33.58 -2.58 -36.68
C SER A 18 33.28 -2.02 -35.29
N LEU A 19 33.87 -0.89 -34.89
CA LEU A 19 33.57 -0.22 -33.62
C LEU A 19 32.29 0.65 -33.67
N LEU A 20 31.97 1.23 -34.83
CA LEU A 20 30.79 2.08 -35.04
C LEU A 20 29.44 1.40 -34.74
N PRO A 21 29.12 0.19 -35.26
CA PRO A 21 27.84 -0.46 -34.98
C PRO A 21 27.71 -0.92 -33.51
N LEU A 22 28.83 -1.20 -32.84
CA LEU A 22 28.83 -1.73 -31.48
C LEU A 22 28.42 -0.67 -30.44
N ALA A 23 28.77 0.59 -30.66
CA ALA A 23 28.34 1.71 -29.81
C ALA A 23 26.87 2.12 -30.07
N ALA A 24 26.35 1.92 -31.28
CA ALA A 24 25.02 2.39 -31.68
C ALA A 24 23.85 1.68 -30.99
N CYS A 25 24.04 0.43 -30.54
CA CYS A 25 22.97 -0.40 -29.98
C CYS A 25 22.61 -0.05 -28.52
N ALA A 26 23.50 0.62 -27.78
CA ALA A 26 23.35 0.85 -26.34
C ALA A 26 22.84 2.26 -25.96
N ALA A 27 22.71 3.18 -26.92
CA ALA A 27 22.44 4.60 -26.67
C ALA A 27 21.32 5.21 -27.56
N GLY A 28 20.47 4.37 -28.16
CA GLY A 28 19.27 4.81 -28.89
C GLY A 28 18.07 5.06 -27.97
N ASN A 29 16.95 5.51 -28.56
CA ASN A 29 15.70 5.77 -27.82
C ASN A 29 15.15 4.53 -27.09
N ASP A 30 15.47 3.33 -27.58
CA ASP A 30 15.06 2.03 -27.02
C ASP A 30 16.15 1.39 -26.12
N ALA A 31 17.17 2.16 -25.73
CA ALA A 31 18.23 1.68 -24.83
C ALA A 31 17.65 1.13 -23.53
N GLN A 32 18.14 -0.04 -23.09
CA GLN A 32 17.65 -0.73 -21.90
C GLN A 32 17.74 0.12 -20.61
N THR A 33 18.70 1.05 -20.56
CA THR A 33 18.85 2.04 -19.47
C THR A 33 17.67 3.03 -19.37
N LEU A 34 16.95 3.30 -20.46
CA LEU A 34 15.74 4.13 -20.48
C LEU A 34 14.48 3.36 -20.07
N GLN A 35 14.55 2.03 -20.05
CA GLN A 35 13.46 1.15 -19.63
C GLN A 35 13.45 0.90 -18.11
N ILE A 36 14.58 1.13 -17.44
CA ILE A 36 14.68 1.11 -15.97
C ILE A 36 13.70 2.13 -15.38
N LYS A 37 12.86 1.68 -14.44
CA LYS A 37 11.95 2.53 -13.67
C LYS A 37 12.51 2.74 -12.25
N PRO A 38 12.16 3.84 -11.57
CA PRO A 38 12.30 3.91 -10.12
C PRO A 38 11.48 2.80 -9.46
N ASP A 39 12.00 2.21 -8.37
CA ASP A 39 11.30 1.13 -7.65
C ASP A 39 9.99 1.63 -7.02
N ASN A 40 10.02 2.84 -6.44
CA ASN A 40 8.86 3.49 -5.84
C ASN A 40 8.01 4.23 -6.87
N ALA A 41 6.69 4.18 -6.68
CA ALA A 41 5.70 4.58 -7.66
C ALA A 41 5.87 6.03 -8.15
N ALA A 42 5.71 6.20 -9.47
CA ALA A 42 5.81 7.48 -10.16
C ALA A 42 4.83 7.57 -11.34
N THR A 43 4.33 8.77 -11.62
CA THR A 43 3.44 9.05 -12.78
C THR A 43 3.61 10.48 -13.27
N THR A 44 3.04 10.82 -14.41
CA THR A 44 3.03 12.19 -14.97
C THR A 44 1.73 12.44 -15.72
N VAL A 45 1.06 13.55 -15.41
CA VAL A 45 -0.22 13.97 -16.00
C VAL A 45 -0.12 15.46 -16.33
N GLY A 46 -0.07 15.78 -17.62
CA GLY A 46 0.34 17.11 -18.09
C GLY A 46 1.73 17.46 -17.54
N ASP A 47 1.86 18.66 -16.99
CA ASP A 47 3.12 19.14 -16.39
C ASP A 47 3.37 18.64 -14.96
N ILE A 48 2.40 18.00 -14.30
CA ILE A 48 2.57 17.48 -12.93
C ILE A 48 3.19 16.09 -12.99
N LYS A 49 4.29 15.90 -12.26
CA LYS A 49 5.00 14.63 -12.12
C LYS A 49 5.07 14.25 -10.63
N VAL A 50 4.49 13.11 -10.27
CA VAL A 50 4.60 12.53 -8.92
C VAL A 50 5.70 11.47 -8.95
N GLN A 51 6.61 11.48 -7.96
CA GLN A 51 7.66 10.46 -7.82
C GLN A 51 7.82 10.04 -6.36
N ASN A 52 8.31 8.81 -6.16
CA ASN A 52 8.59 8.23 -4.84
C ASN A 52 7.34 8.23 -3.93
N ALA A 53 6.17 7.89 -4.50
CA ALA A 53 4.93 7.81 -3.75
C ALA A 53 4.86 6.52 -2.92
N LEU A 54 4.63 6.67 -1.63
CA LEU A 54 4.50 5.60 -0.63
C LEU A 54 3.37 5.95 0.34
N VAL A 55 2.69 4.92 0.86
CA VAL A 55 1.87 5.03 2.07
C VAL A 55 2.65 4.38 3.19
N ILE A 56 2.92 5.13 4.26
CA ILE A 56 3.73 4.67 5.38
C ILE A 56 2.82 4.47 6.60
N THR A 57 2.69 3.20 6.99
CA THR A 57 1.87 2.70 8.10
C THR A 57 2.60 2.86 9.44
N GLN A 58 2.03 2.31 10.51
CA GLN A 58 2.73 2.16 11.79
C GLN A 58 3.92 1.20 11.66
N PRO A 59 4.89 1.21 12.59
CA PRO A 59 6.02 0.27 12.53
C PRO A 59 5.59 -1.16 12.88
N ASP A 60 4.62 -1.32 13.79
CA ASP A 60 3.98 -2.60 14.12
C ASP A 60 2.74 -2.80 13.22
N GLN A 61 2.66 -3.97 12.57
CA GLN A 61 1.61 -4.30 11.61
C GLN A 61 0.24 -4.51 12.27
N ASP A 62 0.20 -4.91 13.55
CA ASP A 62 -1.03 -5.08 14.32
C ASP A 62 -1.49 -3.76 14.98
N ALA A 63 -0.69 -2.68 14.91
CA ALA A 63 -0.98 -1.41 15.58
C ALA A 63 -1.94 -0.52 14.78
N ALA A 64 -3.23 -0.56 15.16
CA ALA A 64 -4.24 0.36 14.65
C ALA A 64 -3.88 1.83 14.97
N GLY A 65 -3.62 2.62 13.93
CA GLY A 65 -3.20 4.01 14.07
C GLY A 65 -3.26 4.84 12.77
N PRO A 66 -2.73 6.07 12.78
CA PRO A 66 -2.60 6.88 11.58
C PRO A 66 -1.57 6.30 10.61
N ALA A 67 -1.68 6.67 9.33
CA ALA A 67 -0.69 6.42 8.29
C ALA A 67 -0.39 7.73 7.55
N VAL A 68 0.73 7.83 6.83
CA VAL A 68 1.11 9.06 6.11
C VAL A 68 1.43 8.79 4.64
N VAL A 69 1.08 9.73 3.76
CA VAL A 69 1.45 9.67 2.34
C VAL A 69 2.75 10.45 2.14
N SER A 70 3.81 9.73 1.77
CA SER A 70 5.10 10.30 1.38
C SER A 70 5.18 10.38 -0.15
N ALA A 71 5.57 11.53 -0.69
CA ALA A 71 5.73 11.73 -2.13
C ALA A 71 6.54 12.99 -2.44
N THR A 72 7.24 13.02 -3.58
CA THR A 72 7.73 14.28 -4.17
C THR A 72 6.89 14.67 -5.37
N LEU A 73 6.26 15.85 -5.29
CA LEU A 73 5.39 16.43 -6.31
C LEU A 73 6.20 17.48 -7.08
N PHE A 74 6.37 17.30 -8.38
CA PHE A 74 7.05 18.25 -9.26
C PHE A 74 6.04 18.92 -10.21
N ASN A 75 6.24 20.21 -10.47
CA ASN A 75 5.44 21.00 -11.38
C ASN A 75 6.34 21.59 -12.46
N ASN A 76 6.28 21.02 -13.67
CA ASN A 76 7.11 21.45 -14.80
C ASN A 76 6.50 22.66 -15.57
N SER A 77 5.32 23.14 -15.16
CA SER A 77 4.61 24.22 -15.84
C SER A 77 5.19 25.60 -15.51
N THR A 78 4.74 26.61 -16.26
CA THR A 78 5.06 28.03 -16.05
C THR A 78 4.20 28.70 -14.96
N LYS A 79 3.29 27.98 -14.32
CA LYS A 79 2.41 28.47 -13.24
C LYS A 79 2.66 27.74 -11.93
N ALA A 80 2.31 28.36 -10.81
CA ALA A 80 2.22 27.65 -9.54
C ALA A 80 0.92 26.82 -9.48
N GLN A 81 0.98 25.63 -8.86
CA GLN A 81 -0.14 24.72 -8.66
C GLN A 81 -0.32 24.47 -7.16
N LYS A 82 -1.55 24.41 -6.67
CA LYS A 82 -1.83 24.07 -5.26
C LYS A 82 -2.23 22.60 -5.16
N LEU A 83 -1.66 21.87 -4.20
CA LEU A 83 -2.19 20.58 -3.75
C LEU A 83 -3.41 20.84 -2.87
N GLU A 84 -4.55 20.27 -3.26
CA GLU A 84 -5.85 20.57 -2.64
C GLU A 84 -6.36 19.44 -1.78
N SER A 85 -6.17 18.19 -2.21
CA SER A 85 -6.43 16.99 -1.43
C SER A 85 -5.50 15.85 -1.82
N VAL A 86 -5.33 14.90 -0.90
CA VAL A 86 -4.77 13.58 -1.17
C VAL A 86 -5.75 12.56 -0.62
N THR A 87 -6.16 11.60 -1.44
CA THR A 87 -7.02 10.49 -1.03
C THR A 87 -6.30 9.17 -1.25
N VAL A 88 -6.59 8.19 -0.39
CA VAL A 88 -6.12 6.81 -0.52
C VAL A 88 -7.34 5.91 -0.59
N GLU A 89 -7.37 4.99 -1.55
CA GLU A 89 -8.49 4.05 -1.71
C GLU A 89 -8.66 3.19 -0.45
N GLY A 90 -9.91 2.85 -0.09
CA GLY A 90 -10.24 2.17 1.17
C GLY A 90 -10.23 3.06 2.42
N ALA A 91 -9.54 4.21 2.43
CA ALA A 91 -9.49 5.10 3.59
C ALA A 91 -10.84 5.83 3.81
N SER A 92 -11.15 6.13 5.07
CA SER A 92 -12.41 6.75 5.50
C SER A 92 -12.60 8.22 5.05
N GLY A 93 -11.57 8.83 4.47
CA GLY A 93 -11.60 10.21 3.99
C GLY A 93 -10.28 10.66 3.35
N PRO A 94 -10.16 11.93 2.93
CA PRO A 94 -8.90 12.52 2.50
C PRO A 94 -7.90 12.62 3.66
N ALA A 95 -6.61 12.57 3.33
CA ALA A 95 -5.54 12.81 4.29
C ALA A 95 -5.53 14.27 4.77
N GLU A 96 -5.31 14.49 6.06
CA GLU A 96 -5.10 15.82 6.63
C GLU A 96 -3.81 16.43 6.08
N LEU A 97 -3.94 17.44 5.23
CA LEU A 97 -2.81 18.17 4.67
C LEU A 97 -2.38 19.30 5.60
N LYS A 98 -1.12 19.26 6.06
CA LYS A 98 -0.51 20.33 6.86
C LYS A 98 0.75 20.85 6.16
N ALA A 99 0.82 22.15 5.90
CA ALA A 99 2.00 22.76 5.29
C ALA A 99 3.20 22.74 6.24
N ALA A 100 4.41 22.60 5.70
CA ALA A 100 5.64 22.80 6.46
C ALA A 100 5.68 24.21 7.09
N LYS A 101 6.35 24.35 8.24
CA LYS A 101 6.42 25.61 8.99
C LYS A 101 6.95 26.76 8.11
N GLY A 102 6.10 27.78 7.89
CA GLY A 102 6.42 28.94 7.06
C GLY A 102 6.36 28.72 5.54
N LYS A 103 5.91 27.55 5.07
CA LYS A 103 5.67 27.23 3.65
C LYS A 103 4.16 27.11 3.38
N SER A 104 3.79 26.72 2.16
CA SER A 104 2.40 26.42 1.76
C SER A 104 2.33 25.08 1.03
N LEU A 105 1.11 24.60 0.76
CA LEU A 105 0.84 23.40 -0.07
C LEU A 105 0.89 23.71 -1.58
N THR A 106 1.63 24.75 -1.98
CA THR A 106 1.75 25.20 -3.37
C THR A 106 3.08 24.74 -3.96
N ILE A 107 3.03 24.02 -5.08
CA ILE A 107 4.16 23.63 -5.89
C ILE A 107 4.50 24.79 -6.86
N PRO A 108 5.67 25.45 -6.75
CA PRO A 108 6.05 26.55 -7.63
C PRO A 108 6.16 26.13 -9.10
N ALA A 109 6.09 27.09 -10.02
CA ALA A 109 6.44 26.89 -11.42
C ALA A 109 7.89 26.39 -11.55
N GLY A 110 8.12 25.31 -12.30
CA GLY A 110 9.43 24.63 -12.37
C GLY A 110 9.94 24.06 -11.04
N GLY A 111 9.09 23.96 -10.02
CA GLY A 111 9.47 23.63 -8.64
C GLY A 111 8.95 22.29 -8.14
N SER A 112 9.11 22.05 -6.84
CA SER A 112 8.63 20.86 -6.16
C SER A 112 8.06 21.13 -4.76
N LEU A 113 7.26 20.18 -4.27
CA LEU A 113 6.76 20.07 -2.90
C LEU A 113 7.02 18.63 -2.43
N ILE A 114 7.56 18.48 -1.22
CA ILE A 114 7.79 17.18 -0.60
C ILE A 114 6.73 16.97 0.49
N LEU A 115 6.11 15.78 0.45
CA LEU A 115 5.21 15.27 1.48
C LEU A 115 5.91 14.16 2.27
N GLY A 116 5.70 14.15 3.58
CA GLY A 116 6.32 13.19 4.51
C GLY A 116 7.72 13.60 4.95
N GLY A 117 8.17 13.04 6.07
CA GLY A 117 9.47 13.35 6.69
C GLY A 117 9.51 14.68 7.45
N ALA A 118 10.59 14.88 8.21
CA ALA A 118 10.81 16.08 9.01
C ALA A 118 10.89 17.38 8.16
N ASP A 119 10.37 18.48 8.71
CA ASP A 119 10.36 19.84 8.12
C ASP A 119 9.72 20.00 6.72
N ASN A 120 9.02 18.95 6.26
CA ASN A 120 8.22 18.91 5.03
C ASN A 120 6.74 19.15 5.31
N ALA A 121 5.91 19.11 4.26
CA ALA A 121 4.47 19.09 4.44
C ALA A 121 4.00 17.67 4.82
N ALA A 122 2.96 17.56 5.63
CA ALA A 122 2.38 16.28 6.03
C ALA A 122 1.08 16.02 5.28
N ALA A 123 0.82 14.75 4.97
CA ALA A 123 -0.46 14.25 4.47
C ALA A 123 -0.82 13.02 5.30
N VAL A 124 -1.64 13.19 6.35
CA VAL A 124 -1.89 12.18 7.39
C VAL A 124 -3.28 11.56 7.22
N LEU A 125 -3.36 10.25 6.99
CA LEU A 125 -4.58 9.48 7.20
C LEU A 125 -4.75 9.29 8.71
N THR A 126 -5.84 9.80 9.29
CA THR A 126 -6.13 9.70 10.73
C THR A 126 -6.28 8.25 11.21
N THR A 127 -6.80 7.38 10.34
CA THR A 127 -6.88 5.92 10.54
C THR A 127 -6.52 5.20 9.25
N ALA A 128 -5.57 4.27 9.30
CA ALA A 128 -5.39 3.31 8.21
C ALA A 128 -6.49 2.24 8.26
N PRO A 129 -7.19 1.94 7.14
CA PRO A 129 -8.06 0.76 7.05
C PRO A 129 -7.18 -0.51 6.90
N GLN A 130 -7.72 -1.68 7.24
CA GLN A 130 -7.02 -2.96 7.08
C GLN A 130 -6.65 -3.30 5.61
N GLU A 131 -7.26 -2.63 4.64
CA GLU A 131 -6.90 -2.71 3.21
C GLU A 131 -5.56 -2.04 2.90
N VAL A 132 -5.15 -1.05 3.70
CA VAL A 132 -3.83 -0.40 3.65
C VAL A 132 -2.86 -1.22 4.51
N ALA A 133 -2.70 -2.50 4.14
CA ALA A 133 -1.76 -3.43 4.75
C ALA A 133 -0.40 -3.40 4.03
N ASP A 134 0.67 -3.62 4.78
CA ASP A 134 2.05 -3.60 4.28
C ASP A 134 2.27 -4.57 3.11
N GLY A 135 3.10 -4.16 2.15
CA GLY A 135 3.37 -4.91 0.93
C GLY A 135 2.24 -4.84 -0.13
N ASN A 136 1.06 -4.31 0.21
CA ASN A 136 0.05 -3.95 -0.78
C ASN A 136 0.50 -2.73 -1.61
N ALA A 137 -0.16 -2.50 -2.74
CA ALA A 137 0.02 -1.33 -3.59
C ALA A 137 -1.30 -0.55 -3.70
N GLN A 138 -1.55 0.39 -2.79
CA GLN A 138 -2.83 1.10 -2.71
C GLN A 138 -2.91 2.25 -3.72
N LYS A 139 -4.09 2.48 -4.31
CA LYS A 139 -4.31 3.65 -5.15
C LYS A 139 -4.31 4.92 -4.29
N VAL A 140 -3.48 5.87 -4.67
CA VAL A 140 -3.42 7.23 -4.10
C VAL A 140 -3.75 8.22 -5.21
N THR A 141 -4.64 9.17 -4.93
CA THR A 141 -4.95 10.30 -5.84
C THR A 141 -4.52 11.61 -5.20
N PHE A 142 -3.77 12.41 -5.96
CA PHE A 142 -3.37 13.76 -5.62
C PHE A 142 -4.18 14.74 -6.47
N THR A 143 -4.85 15.71 -5.85
CA THR A 143 -5.71 16.68 -6.57
C THR A 143 -5.04 18.05 -6.61
N PHE A 144 -4.90 18.62 -7.81
CA PHE A 144 -4.20 19.88 -8.06
C PHE A 144 -5.11 20.93 -8.69
N SER A 145 -4.91 22.20 -8.31
CA SER A 145 -5.82 23.31 -8.63
C SER A 145 -6.04 23.62 -10.12
N GLU A 146 -5.09 23.32 -11.02
CA GLU A 146 -5.31 23.44 -12.47
C GLU A 146 -5.22 22.09 -13.22
N THR A 147 -4.43 21.12 -12.72
CA THR A 147 -4.29 19.80 -13.38
C THR A 147 -5.40 18.81 -13.03
N GLY A 148 -6.13 19.01 -11.93
CA GLY A 148 -7.12 18.04 -11.44
C GLY A 148 -6.46 16.82 -10.78
N GLU A 149 -7.05 15.64 -10.96
CA GLU A 149 -6.63 14.40 -10.30
C GLU A 149 -5.44 13.72 -10.99
N VAL A 150 -4.48 13.28 -10.17
CA VAL A 150 -3.33 12.45 -10.58
C VAL A 150 -3.28 11.22 -9.69
N SER A 151 -3.71 10.07 -10.23
CA SER A 151 -3.68 8.79 -9.52
C SER A 151 -2.46 7.93 -9.87
N LEU A 152 -1.99 7.16 -8.89
CA LEU A 152 -1.04 6.06 -9.06
C LEU A 152 -1.22 5.03 -7.94
N ARG A 153 -0.66 3.82 -8.09
CA ARG A 153 -0.62 2.83 -7.00
C ARG A 153 0.71 2.94 -6.27
N ALA A 154 0.69 3.37 -5.01
CA ALA A 154 1.85 3.51 -4.14
C ALA A 154 2.00 2.26 -3.27
N PHE A 155 3.23 1.83 -2.97
CA PHE A 155 3.44 0.73 -2.04
C PHE A 155 3.13 1.17 -0.60
N VAL A 156 2.56 0.24 0.17
CA VAL A 156 2.35 0.36 1.62
C VAL A 156 3.55 -0.25 2.33
N VAL A 157 4.19 0.50 3.23
CA VAL A 157 5.39 0.08 3.97
C VAL A 157 5.33 0.52 5.43
N PRO A 158 5.82 -0.28 6.39
CA PRO A 158 5.83 0.11 7.80
C PRO A 158 6.83 1.24 8.05
N ALA A 159 6.65 1.98 9.15
CA ALA A 159 7.56 3.04 9.60
C ALA A 159 8.89 2.49 10.20
N GLU A 160 9.47 1.45 9.60
CA GLU A 160 10.69 0.79 10.04
C GLU A 160 11.91 1.13 9.18
N GLY A 161 13.12 0.96 9.75
CA GLY A 161 14.39 1.08 9.06
C GLY A 161 14.56 2.44 8.36
N TYR A 162 14.53 2.45 7.02
CA TYR A 162 14.64 3.67 6.22
C TYR A 162 13.42 4.60 6.34
N PHE A 163 12.25 4.07 6.73
CA PHE A 163 10.98 4.80 6.77
C PHE A 163 10.63 5.38 8.14
N THR A 164 11.37 5.04 9.21
CA THR A 164 11.12 5.57 10.57
C THR A 164 11.19 7.09 10.66
N GLY A 165 12.03 7.74 9.85
CA GLY A 165 12.08 9.20 9.74
C GLY A 165 11.00 9.84 8.85
N TRP A 166 10.14 9.03 8.21
CA TRP A 166 9.15 9.43 7.21
C TRP A 166 7.71 9.06 7.55
N GLY A 167 7.51 8.11 8.46
CA GLY A 167 6.21 7.61 8.91
C GLY A 167 5.43 8.54 9.86
N PRO A 168 4.34 8.04 10.45
CA PRO A 168 3.53 8.79 11.40
C PRO A 168 4.33 9.22 12.64
N SER A 169 4.16 10.47 13.06
CA SER A 169 4.79 10.98 14.29
C SER A 169 4.06 10.57 15.57
N GLU A 170 2.81 10.11 15.44
CA GLU A 170 2.03 9.47 16.49
C GLU A 170 2.08 7.97 16.27
N VAL A 171 2.85 7.28 17.12
CA VAL A 171 2.89 5.81 17.19
C VAL A 171 2.00 5.37 18.35
N PRO A 172 0.90 4.61 18.11
CA PRO A 172 0.08 4.06 19.17
C PRO A 172 0.91 3.18 20.11
N THR A 173 0.71 3.31 21.42
CA THR A 173 1.21 2.30 22.36
C THR A 173 0.43 1.02 22.12
N ALA A 174 1.12 -0.04 21.70
CA ALA A 174 0.52 -1.36 21.54
C ALA A 174 -0.16 -1.79 22.87
N PRO A 175 -1.35 -2.43 22.82
CA PRO A 175 -2.02 -2.87 24.03
C PRO A 175 -1.12 -3.85 24.80
N GLU A 176 -0.92 -3.59 26.10
CA GLU A 176 -0.15 -4.50 26.95
C GLU A 176 -0.76 -5.90 26.88
N LYS A 177 0.02 -6.88 26.41
CA LYS A 177 -0.37 -8.30 26.48
C LYS A 177 -0.38 -8.70 27.94
N THR A 178 -1.54 -8.53 28.59
CA THR A 178 -1.81 -9.03 29.94
C THR A 178 -1.37 -10.49 30.00
N ALA A 179 -0.39 -10.78 30.85
CA ALA A 179 0.12 -12.14 31.01
C ALA A 179 -1.04 -13.06 31.37
N SER A 180 -1.13 -14.21 30.69
CA SER A 180 -2.15 -15.21 31.00
C SER A 180 -2.09 -15.58 32.49
N PRO A 181 -3.23 -15.67 33.19
CA PRO A 181 -3.23 -16.29 34.51
C PRO A 181 -2.72 -17.73 34.36
N THR A 182 -1.70 -18.09 35.15
CA THR A 182 -1.29 -19.47 35.31
C THR A 182 -2.21 -20.10 36.34
N ASP A 183 -3.31 -20.69 35.87
CA ASP A 183 -4.24 -21.43 36.72
C ASP A 183 -3.59 -22.74 37.21
N GLU A 184 -2.90 -22.70 38.35
CA GLU A 184 -2.52 -23.89 39.12
C GLU A 184 -3.72 -24.38 39.95
N PRO A 185 -4.29 -25.57 39.68
CA PRO A 185 -5.38 -26.11 40.48
C PRO A 185 -4.82 -26.80 41.74
N THR A 186 -4.92 -26.14 42.90
CA THR A 186 -4.60 -26.74 44.21
C THR A 186 -5.78 -26.64 45.17
N GLY A 187 -6.39 -27.79 45.52
CA GLY A 187 -7.53 -27.87 46.42
C GLY A 187 -8.27 -29.21 46.34
N GLU A 188 -7.98 -30.12 47.26
CA GLU A 188 -8.64 -31.44 47.36
C GLU A 188 -10.03 -31.35 47.99
N ALA A 189 -10.87 -32.35 47.75
CA ALA A 189 -12.28 -32.38 48.14
C ALA A 189 -12.55 -33.14 49.45
N SER A 190 -13.61 -32.74 50.17
CA SER A 190 -14.34 -33.61 51.11
C SER A 190 -15.72 -33.00 51.43
N GLY A 191 -16.82 -33.77 51.40
CA GLY A 191 -18.17 -33.20 51.60
C GLY A 191 -19.40 -34.08 51.31
N GLU A 192 -19.36 -35.40 51.49
CA GLU A 192 -20.58 -36.23 51.62
C GLU A 192 -21.15 -36.11 53.06
N ALA A 193 -22.45 -36.28 53.36
CA ALA A 193 -23.70 -36.40 52.59
C ALA A 193 -24.87 -36.04 53.59
N THR A 194 -26.18 -36.31 53.46
CA THR A 194 -27.04 -37.14 52.58
C THR A 194 -28.49 -36.61 52.68
N GLY A 195 -29.40 -36.93 51.74
CA GLY A 195 -30.84 -36.61 51.93
C GLY A 195 -31.77 -36.95 50.75
N GLU A 196 -32.26 -38.19 50.70
CA GLU A 196 -33.30 -38.73 49.80
C GLU A 196 -34.06 -39.86 50.56
N PRO A 197 -35.17 -40.44 50.06
CA PRO A 197 -35.91 -40.17 48.81
C PRO A 197 -37.44 -39.98 49.01
N GLY A 198 -38.17 -39.93 47.88
CA GLY A 198 -39.59 -40.33 47.78
C GLY A 198 -40.43 -39.47 46.82
N ASP A 199 -41.36 -40.03 46.03
CA ASP A 199 -41.52 -41.44 45.60
C ASP A 199 -42.49 -41.52 44.40
N GLU A 200 -42.44 -42.64 43.64
CA GLU A 200 -43.46 -43.13 42.68
C GLU A 200 -43.93 -42.20 41.50
N GLU A 201 -44.77 -42.66 40.55
CA GLU A 201 -44.52 -43.66 39.49
C GLU A 201 -45.58 -43.49 38.34
N THR A 202 -45.36 -44.03 37.13
CA THR A 202 -46.39 -44.34 36.06
C THR A 202 -47.18 -43.16 35.41
N THR A 203 -47.85 -43.22 34.23
CA THR A 203 -47.83 -44.08 33.02
C THR A 203 -48.49 -43.37 31.80
N GLU A 204 -48.14 -43.81 30.59
CA GLU A 204 -48.94 -43.88 29.33
C GLU A 204 -49.91 -42.77 28.86
N GLY A 205 -49.65 -42.24 27.65
CA GLY A 205 -50.45 -42.60 26.46
C GLY A 205 -51.59 -41.70 25.95
N ALA A 206 -51.43 -41.12 24.74
CA ALA A 206 -52.46 -41.00 23.68
C ALA A 206 -51.88 -40.35 22.39
N GLU A 207 -52.41 -40.68 21.21
CA GLU A 207 -51.99 -40.12 19.92
C GLU A 207 -52.78 -38.86 19.50
N GLY A 208 -52.17 -38.02 18.65
CA GLY A 208 -52.80 -36.82 18.06
C GLY A 208 -52.12 -36.38 16.75
N SER A 209 -52.39 -37.09 15.66
CA SER A 209 -51.73 -36.88 14.36
C SER A 209 -52.20 -35.61 13.62
N THR A 210 -51.26 -34.86 13.01
CA THR A 210 -51.23 -34.48 11.56
C THR A 210 -50.11 -33.48 11.25
N GLY A 211 -49.61 -33.47 10.00
CA GLY A 211 -48.82 -32.35 9.44
C GLY A 211 -47.34 -32.63 9.10
N THR A 212 -47.09 -33.29 7.97
CA THR A 212 -45.75 -33.56 7.43
C THR A 212 -44.98 -32.27 7.02
N PRO A 213 -43.65 -32.19 7.25
CA PRO A 213 -42.82 -31.04 6.84
C PRO A 213 -42.28 -31.17 5.41
N THR A 214 -41.62 -30.11 4.91
CA THR A 214 -40.49 -30.28 3.99
C THR A 214 -39.42 -29.20 4.19
N ASP A 215 -38.17 -29.65 4.24
CA ASP A 215 -36.95 -28.86 4.05
C ASP A 215 -36.71 -28.59 2.54
N ALA A 216 -35.85 -27.63 2.20
CA ALA A 216 -35.61 -27.19 0.82
C ALA A 216 -34.14 -26.81 0.56
N ALA A 217 -33.26 -27.81 0.57
CA ALA A 217 -31.84 -27.64 0.24
C ALA A 217 -31.50 -28.03 -1.22
N SER A 218 -30.69 -27.18 -1.87
CA SER A 218 -29.73 -27.48 -2.96
C SER A 218 -30.17 -27.74 -4.42
N ALA A 219 -29.26 -27.29 -5.30
CA ALA A 219 -28.89 -27.78 -6.64
C ALA A 219 -29.60 -27.25 -7.92
N SER A 220 -28.78 -26.56 -8.75
CA SER A 220 -28.55 -26.72 -10.21
C SER A 220 -29.74 -26.96 -11.17
N ASN A 221 -29.81 -26.36 -12.37
CA ASN A 221 -28.74 -26.32 -13.38
C ASN A 221 -28.99 -25.33 -14.55
N SER A 222 -28.03 -25.19 -15.46
CA SER A 222 -27.97 -24.27 -16.62
C SER A 222 -29.02 -24.44 -17.73
N ALA A 223 -29.37 -23.34 -18.42
CA ALA A 223 -29.65 -23.31 -19.88
C ALA A 223 -29.59 -21.87 -20.45
N ALA A 224 -29.36 -21.73 -21.77
CA ALA A 224 -29.14 -20.45 -22.46
C ALA A 224 -30.39 -19.89 -23.16
N GLY A 225 -30.35 -18.59 -23.50
CA GLY A 225 -31.30 -17.93 -24.39
C GLY A 225 -30.80 -16.55 -24.83
N ASN A 226 -30.71 -16.33 -26.15
CA ASN A 226 -30.36 -15.07 -26.82
C ASN A 226 -31.46 -14.72 -27.82
#